data_AF-A0A2R6QZ81-F1
#
_entry.id   AF-A0A2R6QZ81-F1
#
_cell.length_a   1.000
_cell.length_b   1.000
_cell.length_c   1.000
_cell.angle_alpha   90.00
_cell.angle_beta   90.00
_cell.angle_gamma   90.00
#
_symmetry.space_group_name_H-M   'P 1'
#
loop_
_entity.id
_entity.type
_entity.pdbx_description
1 polymer ?
#
loop_
_entity_poly.entity_id
_entity_poly.type
_entity_poly.pdbx_seq_one_letter_code
_entity_poly.pdbx_strand_id
1 'polypeptide(L)'
;MARNYRNERSITDSLLSWFVLLSLASTSIAYRPGDIVPMSKMGQYHSTRTVWHDMIGRHCPIFGVNREVLIPIPKPTGYTGADPYKMSFQVGREKFLIPWLFVINRKSSEVPMIDVHLRYSGSDLLGVTAKVIDMPHDYIELHPDIRKQFWDPEHWPKHVLARYTW
;
A
#
# COMPACT_ATOMS: atom_id res chain seq x y z
N MET A 1 -15.32 -68.17 8.16
CA MET A 1 -15.07 -66.82 8.75
C MET A 1 -14.10 -66.08 7.84
N ALA A 2 -14.58 -65.30 6.85
CA ALA A 2 -13.73 -64.46 6.02
C ALA A 2 -14.20 -63.01 6.17
N ARG A 3 -13.58 -62.28 7.11
CA ARG A 3 -13.93 -60.90 7.46
C ARG A 3 -13.30 -59.93 6.46
N ASN A 4 -14.14 -59.18 5.74
CA ASN A 4 -14.16 -57.72 5.52
C ASN A 4 -12.87 -56.86 5.46
N TYR A 5 -11.68 -57.42 5.27
CA TYR A 5 -10.42 -56.63 5.30
C TYR A 5 -10.21 -55.68 4.11
N ARG A 6 -10.98 -55.82 3.02
CA ARG A 6 -10.78 -55.03 1.80
C ARG A 6 -11.50 -53.66 1.83
N ASN A 7 -12.55 -53.53 2.64
CA ASN A 7 -13.40 -52.34 2.64
C ASN A 7 -12.83 -51.22 3.53
N GLU A 8 -12.13 -51.58 4.62
CA GLU A 8 -11.59 -50.61 5.59
C GLU A 8 -10.43 -49.77 5.02
N ARG A 9 -9.55 -50.36 4.20
CA ARG A 9 -8.44 -49.63 3.55
C ARG A 9 -8.94 -48.58 2.54
N SER A 10 -10.00 -48.90 1.81
CA SER A 10 -10.63 -48.00 0.84
C SER A 10 -11.22 -46.77 1.52
N ILE A 11 -11.80 -46.94 2.71
CA ILE A 11 -12.41 -45.84 3.47
C ILE A 11 -11.31 -44.95 4.08
N THR A 12 -10.24 -45.54 4.63
CA THR A 12 -9.11 -44.77 5.19
C THR A 12 -8.36 -43.98 4.12
N ASP A 13 -8.13 -44.55 2.93
CA ASP A 13 -7.47 -43.85 1.82
C ASP A 13 -8.35 -42.72 1.25
N SER A 14 -9.67 -42.92 1.19
CA SER A 14 -10.62 -41.89 0.76
C SER A 14 -10.71 -40.73 1.76
N LEU A 15 -10.70 -41.03 3.06
CA LEU A 15 -10.70 -40.02 4.12
C LEU A 15 -9.37 -39.24 4.12
N LEU A 16 -8.23 -39.90 3.95
CA LEU A 16 -6.92 -39.25 3.88
C LEU A 16 -6.81 -38.32 2.66
N SER A 17 -7.32 -38.75 1.50
CA SER A 17 -7.39 -37.92 0.29
C SER A 17 -8.28 -36.69 0.48
N TRP A 18 -9.41 -36.84 1.18
CA TRP A 18 -10.31 -35.72 1.50
C TRP A 18 -9.66 -34.71 2.45
N PHE A 19 -8.93 -35.17 3.47
CA PHE A 19 -8.16 -34.29 4.37
C PHE A 19 -7.03 -33.56 3.63
N VAL A 20 -6.36 -34.21 2.68
CA VAL A 20 -5.33 -33.57 1.83
C VAL A 20 -5.96 -32.51 0.92
N LEU A 21 -7.12 -32.78 0.30
CA LEU A 21 -7.83 -31.81 -0.54
C LEU A 21 -8.33 -30.60 0.26
N LEU A 22 -8.82 -30.80 1.49
CA LEU A 22 -9.19 -29.70 2.40
C LEU A 22 -7.99 -28.87 2.86
N SER A 23 -6.81 -29.47 3.00
CA SER A 23 -5.58 -28.75 3.33
C SER A 23 -4.99 -27.95 2.16
N LEU A 24 -5.32 -28.34 0.91
CA LEU A 24 -4.94 -27.63 -0.32
C LEU A 24 -5.85 -26.45 -0.65
N ALA A 25 -7.00 -26.31 0.04
CA ALA A 25 -7.76 -25.06 0.07
C ALA A 25 -7.00 -24.01 0.91
N SER A 26 -5.75 -23.75 0.53
CA SER A 26 -4.95 -22.66 1.06
C SER A 26 -5.72 -21.37 0.86
N THR A 27 -5.94 -20.71 1.99
CA THR A 27 -6.74 -19.52 2.17
C THR A 27 -6.28 -18.40 1.23
N SER A 28 -6.90 -18.27 0.05
CA SER A 28 -7.03 -16.95 -0.57
C SER A 28 -7.92 -16.14 0.37
N ILE A 29 -7.31 -15.45 1.33
CA ILE A 29 -8.04 -14.45 2.10
C ILE A 29 -8.32 -13.36 1.09
N ALA A 30 -9.56 -13.32 0.63
CA ALA A 30 -10.06 -12.23 -0.19
C ALA A 30 -10.39 -11.03 0.71
N TYR A 31 -10.35 -9.83 0.17
CA TYR A 31 -10.71 -8.64 0.94
C TYR A 31 -12.23 -8.55 1.10
N ARG A 32 -12.66 -8.14 2.28
CA ARG A 32 -14.03 -7.68 2.53
C ARG A 32 -14.06 -6.16 2.45
N PRO A 33 -15.20 -5.56 2.03
CA PRO A 33 -15.37 -4.12 2.14
C PRO A 33 -15.08 -3.65 3.57
N GLY A 34 -14.21 -2.64 3.71
CA GLY A 34 -13.75 -2.16 5.02
C GLY A 34 -12.43 -2.78 5.52
N ASP A 35 -11.91 -3.84 4.88
CA ASP A 35 -10.63 -4.41 5.24
C ASP A 35 -9.48 -3.43 4.96
N ILE A 36 -8.46 -3.45 5.80
CA ILE A 36 -7.22 -2.73 5.53
C ILE A 36 -6.45 -3.45 4.43
N VAL A 37 -6.10 -2.73 3.37
CA VAL A 37 -5.20 -3.20 2.34
C VAL A 37 -3.77 -2.95 2.82
N PRO A 38 -2.98 -3.99 3.14
CA PRO A 38 -1.64 -3.77 3.68
C PRO A 38 -0.78 -3.01 2.66
N MET A 39 0.06 -2.13 3.16
CA MET A 39 0.90 -1.29 2.31
C MET A 39 2.26 -1.10 2.98
N SER A 40 3.32 -1.08 2.18
CA SER A 40 4.65 -0.72 2.64
C SER A 40 5.24 0.36 1.72
N LYS A 41 6.20 1.12 2.24
CA LYS A 41 6.84 2.21 1.52
C LYS A 41 8.34 2.16 1.64
N MET A 42 9.01 2.67 0.61
CA MET A 42 10.44 2.91 0.57
C MET A 42 10.69 4.34 0.08
N GLY A 43 11.68 5.02 0.67
CA GLY A 43 12.15 6.32 0.24
C GLY A 43 13.48 6.24 -0.50
N GLN A 44 13.74 7.21 -1.37
CA GLN A 44 15.05 7.43 -1.97
C GLN A 44 15.41 8.91 -1.98
N TYR A 45 16.61 9.22 -1.51
CA TYR A 45 17.23 10.55 -1.58
C TYR A 45 18.71 10.39 -1.93
N HIS A 46 19.24 11.19 -2.86
CA HIS A 46 20.65 11.14 -3.23
C HIS A 46 21.17 9.71 -3.50
N SER A 47 20.41 8.95 -4.30
CA SER A 47 20.62 7.53 -4.60
C SER A 47 20.58 6.55 -3.39
N THR A 48 20.55 7.05 -2.17
CA THR A 48 20.41 6.26 -0.94
C THR A 48 18.96 5.87 -0.74
N ARG A 49 18.70 4.58 -0.52
CA ARG A 49 17.36 4.03 -0.32
C ARG A 49 17.18 3.62 1.13
N THR A 50 16.00 3.87 1.65
CA THR A 50 15.59 3.23 2.90
C THR A 50 15.24 1.77 2.64
N VAL A 51 15.12 0.96 3.69
CA VAL A 51 14.46 -0.34 3.56
C VAL A 51 12.95 -0.15 3.33
N TRP A 52 12.26 -1.23 2.97
CA TRP A 52 10.80 -1.27 2.99
C TRP A 52 10.30 -1.15 4.43
N HIS A 53 9.38 -0.24 4.67
CA HIS A 53 8.72 -0.05 5.96
C HIS A 53 7.24 -0.29 5.80
N ASP A 54 6.69 -1.18 6.62
CA ASP A 54 5.26 -1.39 6.68
C ASP A 54 4.55 -0.14 7.17
N MET A 55 3.44 0.20 6.53
CA MET A 55 2.63 1.33 6.91
C MET A 55 1.62 0.91 7.99
N ILE A 56 1.47 1.78 9.00
CA ILE A 56 0.43 1.61 10.02
C ILE A 56 -0.93 1.69 9.34
N GLY A 57 -1.87 0.82 9.72
CA GLY A 57 -3.18 0.67 9.07
C GLY A 57 -3.96 1.97 8.84
N ARG A 58 -3.80 2.98 9.70
CA ARG A 58 -4.43 4.30 9.51
C ARG A 58 -3.99 5.03 8.23
N HIS A 59 -2.79 4.74 7.73
CA HIS A 59 -2.22 5.29 6.50
C HIS A 59 -2.45 4.38 5.29
N CYS A 60 -3.04 3.21 5.48
CA CYS A 60 -3.28 2.25 4.41
C CYS A 60 -4.64 2.49 3.73
N PRO A 61 -4.82 2.05 2.48
CA PRO A 61 -6.13 2.00 1.84
C PRO A 61 -7.10 1.11 2.62
N ILE A 62 -8.39 1.42 2.53
CA ILE A 62 -9.48 0.57 3.00
C ILE A 62 -10.21 0.01 1.79
N PHE A 63 -10.37 -1.31 1.72
CA PHE A 63 -10.95 -2.00 0.58
C PHE A 63 -12.38 -1.51 0.29
N GLY A 64 -12.60 -1.05 -0.95
CA GLY A 64 -13.87 -0.50 -1.42
C GLY A 64 -14.26 0.87 -0.85
N VAL A 65 -13.35 1.58 -0.17
CA VAL A 65 -13.62 2.89 0.44
C VAL A 65 -12.63 3.93 -0.07
N ASN A 66 -13.15 4.96 -0.75
CA ASN A 66 -12.36 6.15 -1.12
C ASN A 66 -11.97 6.90 0.14
N ARG A 67 -10.68 7.24 0.27
CA ARG A 67 -10.20 7.96 1.45
C ARG A 67 -8.90 8.70 1.19
N GLU A 68 -8.63 9.67 2.05
CA GLU A 68 -7.42 10.47 2.02
C GLU A 68 -6.68 10.34 3.33
N VAL A 69 -5.34 10.28 3.25
CA VAL A 69 -4.48 10.09 4.42
C VAL A 69 -3.19 10.91 4.26
N LEU A 70 -2.65 11.36 5.39
CA LEU A 70 -1.31 11.94 5.43
C LEU A 70 -0.28 10.84 5.64
N ILE A 71 0.70 10.73 4.75
CA ILE A 71 1.83 9.80 4.87
C ILE A 71 3.05 10.59 5.35
N PRO A 72 3.67 10.20 6.50
CA PRO A 72 4.85 10.87 6.99
C PRO A 72 6.11 10.49 6.18
N ILE A 73 6.93 11.51 5.91
CA ILE A 73 8.24 11.44 5.30
C ILE A 73 9.25 11.91 6.36
N PRO A 74 10.05 11.00 6.94
CA PRO A 74 11.12 11.39 7.85
C PRO A 74 12.20 12.16 7.09
N LYS A 75 12.94 13.04 7.79
CA LYS A 75 14.05 13.79 7.21
C LYS A 75 15.12 12.81 6.70
N PRO A 76 15.43 12.80 5.39
CA PRO A 76 16.50 11.97 4.87
C PRO A 76 17.86 12.36 5.46
N THR A 77 18.74 11.38 5.67
CA THR A 77 20.12 11.66 6.06
C THR A 77 20.81 12.50 5.00
N GLY A 78 21.45 13.61 5.41
CA GLY A 78 22.13 14.52 4.49
C GLY A 78 21.19 15.35 3.60
N TYR A 79 19.93 15.55 4.00
CA TYR A 79 18.98 16.36 3.25
C TYR A 79 19.46 17.82 3.10
N THR A 80 19.62 18.25 1.84
CA THR A 80 19.98 19.63 1.45
C THR A 80 18.86 20.32 0.67
N GLY A 81 17.85 19.57 0.21
CA GLY A 81 16.78 20.08 -0.65
C GLY A 81 17.16 20.21 -2.14
N ALA A 82 18.44 19.98 -2.49
CA ALA A 82 18.93 20.12 -3.86
C ALA A 82 18.57 18.93 -4.76
N ASP A 83 18.38 17.74 -4.17
CA ASP A 83 18.04 16.52 -4.89
C ASP A 83 16.56 16.15 -4.75
N PRO A 84 15.97 15.44 -5.73
CA PRO A 84 14.61 14.96 -5.62
C PRO A 84 14.49 13.86 -4.57
N TYR A 85 13.48 13.98 -3.70
CA TYR A 85 13.04 12.87 -2.86
C TYR A 85 11.99 12.04 -3.59
N LYS A 86 12.17 10.71 -3.61
CA LYS A 86 11.26 9.78 -4.28
C LYS A 86 10.69 8.77 -3.29
N MET A 87 9.49 8.28 -3.58
CA MET A 87 8.83 7.21 -2.82
C MET A 87 8.40 6.08 -3.75
N SER A 88 8.47 4.85 -3.26
CA SER A 88 7.91 3.67 -3.91
C SER A 88 7.07 2.91 -2.89
N PHE A 89 6.06 2.19 -3.35
CA PHE A 89 5.11 1.50 -2.49
C PHE A 89 4.89 0.06 -2.96
N GLN A 90 4.61 -0.83 -2.02
CA GLN A 90 3.99 -2.13 -2.29
C GLN A 90 2.60 -2.13 -1.66
N VAL A 91 1.60 -2.56 -2.41
CA VAL A 91 0.20 -2.50 -1.99
C VAL A 91 -0.45 -3.88 -2.10
N GLY A 92 -1.22 -4.22 -1.08
CA GLY A 92 -1.93 -5.48 -0.97
C GLY A 92 -1.06 -6.65 -0.51
N ARG A 93 -1.72 -7.76 -0.18
CA ARG A 93 -1.12 -9.07 0.09
C ARG A 93 -0.33 -9.58 -1.14
N GLU A 94 -0.75 -9.13 -2.31
CA GLU A 94 -0.18 -9.38 -3.64
C GLU A 94 1.11 -8.60 -3.88
N LYS A 95 1.39 -7.55 -3.09
CA LYS A 95 2.54 -6.66 -3.21
C LYS A 95 2.68 -6.00 -4.58
N PHE A 96 1.58 -5.44 -5.11
CA PHE A 96 1.63 -4.61 -6.32
C PHE A 96 2.63 -3.48 -6.14
N LEU A 97 3.66 -3.46 -6.98
CA LEU A 97 4.73 -2.47 -6.92
C LEU A 97 4.31 -1.19 -7.64
N ILE A 98 4.27 -0.09 -6.89
CA ILE A 98 4.21 1.25 -7.45
C ILE A 98 5.66 1.74 -7.65
N PRO A 99 6.06 2.12 -8.88
CA PRO A 99 7.41 2.59 -9.17
C PRO A 99 7.70 3.93 -8.48
N TRP A 100 8.93 4.43 -8.65
CA TRP A 100 9.38 5.68 -8.01
C TRP A 100 8.53 6.89 -8.39
N LEU A 101 7.90 7.50 -7.39
CA LEU A 101 7.15 8.73 -7.45
C LEU A 101 7.99 9.89 -6.91
N PHE A 102 8.14 10.98 -7.68
CA PHE A 102 8.90 12.16 -7.27
C PHE A 102 8.03 13.08 -6.43
N VAL A 103 8.38 13.26 -5.16
CA VAL A 103 7.53 13.97 -4.18
C VAL A 103 8.10 15.34 -3.83
N ILE A 104 9.37 15.42 -3.40
CA ILE A 104 10.04 16.69 -3.05
C ILE A 104 11.01 17.06 -4.15
N ASN A 105 11.13 18.37 -4.42
CA ASN A 105 12.00 18.92 -5.47
C ASN A 105 11.73 18.27 -6.84
N ARG A 106 10.43 18.26 -7.19
CA ARG A 106 9.91 17.90 -8.51
C ARG A 106 9.85 19.15 -9.39
N LYS A 107 9.42 18.99 -10.65
CA LYS A 107 9.34 20.11 -11.60
C LYS A 107 8.35 21.22 -11.18
N SER A 108 7.32 20.90 -10.41
CA SER A 108 6.35 21.87 -9.87
C SER A 108 6.67 22.20 -8.41
N SER A 109 6.51 23.47 -8.06
CA SER A 109 6.66 24.01 -6.70
C SER A 109 5.41 23.86 -5.84
N GLU A 110 4.30 23.36 -6.40
CA GLU A 110 3.10 23.11 -5.61
C GLU A 110 3.25 21.91 -4.70
N VAL A 111 2.53 21.94 -3.57
CA VAL A 111 2.51 20.84 -2.61
C VAL A 111 2.08 19.56 -3.34
N PRO A 112 2.84 18.46 -3.23
CA PRO A 112 2.50 17.23 -3.91
C PRO A 112 1.33 16.52 -3.22
N MET A 113 0.47 15.89 -4.02
CA MET A 113 -0.47 14.87 -3.57
C MET A 113 -0.24 13.59 -4.37
N ILE A 114 -0.25 12.44 -3.70
CA ILE A 114 -0.17 11.13 -4.34
C ILE A 114 -1.58 10.65 -4.63
N ASP A 115 -1.93 10.56 -5.90
CA ASP A 115 -3.23 10.07 -6.36
C ASP A 115 -3.09 8.59 -6.73
N VAL A 116 -3.73 7.73 -5.94
CA VAL A 116 -3.64 6.27 -6.04
C VAL A 116 -4.99 5.70 -6.44
N HIS A 117 -5.00 4.84 -7.44
CA HIS A 117 -6.18 4.15 -7.93
C HIS A 117 -5.99 2.64 -7.80
N LEU A 118 -6.87 2.01 -7.03
CA LEU A 118 -6.88 0.58 -6.71
C LEU A 118 -7.98 -0.11 -7.50
N ARG A 119 -7.60 -0.97 -8.44
CA ARG A 119 -8.56 -1.73 -9.25
C ARG A 119 -8.91 -3.03 -8.55
N TYR A 120 -10.18 -3.38 -8.51
CA TYR A 120 -10.65 -4.59 -7.86
C TYR A 120 -11.77 -5.26 -8.68
N SER A 121 -12.00 -6.55 -8.39
CA SER A 121 -13.17 -7.29 -8.87
C SER A 121 -13.64 -8.23 -7.78
N GLY A 122 -14.90 -8.10 -7.37
CA GLY A 122 -15.42 -8.79 -6.20
C GLY A 122 -14.59 -8.47 -4.95
N SER A 123 -13.91 -9.47 -4.42
CA SER A 123 -13.06 -9.38 -3.23
C SER A 123 -11.56 -9.32 -3.54
N ASP A 124 -11.18 -9.28 -4.81
CA ASP A 124 -9.80 -9.40 -5.26
C ASP A 124 -9.23 -8.06 -5.71
N LEU A 125 -8.02 -7.75 -5.24
CA LEU A 125 -7.25 -6.60 -5.71
C LEU A 125 -6.56 -6.98 -7.03
N LEU A 126 -6.92 -6.31 -8.12
CA LEU A 126 -6.41 -6.59 -9.46
C LEU A 126 -5.17 -5.78 -9.84
N GLY A 127 -4.95 -4.66 -9.16
CA GLY A 127 -3.73 -3.88 -9.33
C GLY A 127 -3.88 -2.46 -8.86
N VAL A 128 -2.75 -1.75 -8.84
CA VAL A 128 -2.68 -0.39 -8.33
C VAL A 128 -1.89 0.49 -9.28
N THR A 129 -2.42 1.68 -9.57
CA THR A 129 -1.69 2.74 -10.26
C THR A 129 -1.59 3.96 -9.36
N ALA A 130 -0.53 4.74 -9.53
CA ALA A 130 -0.38 5.97 -8.78
C ALA A 130 0.40 7.01 -9.58
N LYS A 131 0.11 8.27 -9.29
CA LYS A 131 0.81 9.43 -9.84
C LYS A 131 0.93 10.52 -8.78
N VAL A 132 1.90 11.40 -8.95
CA VAL A 132 2.00 12.62 -8.15
C VAL A 132 1.36 13.74 -8.93
N ILE A 133 0.41 14.43 -8.31
CA ILE A 133 -0.24 15.62 -8.86
C ILE A 133 0.02 16.82 -7.95
N ASP A 134 -0.19 18.00 -8.50
CA ASP A 134 -0.24 19.23 -7.72
C ASP A 134 -1.49 19.16 -6.84
N MET A 135 -1.35 19.50 -5.55
CA MET A 135 -2.47 19.52 -4.62
C MET A 135 -3.56 20.47 -5.14
N PRO A 136 -4.83 20.02 -5.24
CA PRO A 136 -5.91 20.89 -5.70
C PRO A 136 -6.06 22.12 -4.79
N HIS A 137 -6.48 23.25 -5.37
CA HIS A 137 -6.49 24.54 -4.69
C HIS A 137 -7.39 24.54 -3.44
N ASP A 138 -8.55 23.90 -3.52
CA ASP A 138 -9.52 23.79 -2.43
C ASP A 138 -8.90 23.24 -1.12
N TYR A 139 -7.93 22.31 -1.22
CA TYR A 139 -7.24 21.77 -0.03
C TYR A 139 -6.32 22.80 0.63
N ILE A 140 -5.66 23.62 -0.18
CA ILE A 140 -4.75 24.66 0.30
C ILE A 140 -5.55 25.79 0.93
N GLU A 141 -6.72 26.13 0.38
CA GLU A 141 -7.62 27.15 0.93
C GLU A 141 -8.19 26.74 2.30
N LEU A 142 -8.59 25.48 2.45
CA LEU A 142 -9.08 24.94 3.73
C LEU A 142 -7.96 24.81 4.78
N HIS A 143 -6.71 24.65 4.33
CA HIS A 143 -5.56 24.41 5.20
C HIS A 143 -4.35 25.26 4.76
N PRO A 144 -4.38 26.58 5.04
CA PRO A 144 -3.39 27.53 4.52
C PRO A 144 -1.96 27.23 4.99
N ASP A 145 -1.80 26.58 6.14
CA ASP A 145 -0.51 26.23 6.70
C ASP A 145 0.20 25.06 5.97
N ILE A 146 -0.51 24.25 5.17
CA ILE A 146 0.09 23.08 4.50
C ILE A 146 1.28 23.50 3.64
N ARG A 147 1.12 24.55 2.84
CA ARG A 147 2.17 25.02 1.94
C ARG A 147 3.39 25.50 2.71
N LYS A 148 3.16 26.26 3.79
CA LYS A 148 4.22 26.78 4.66
C LYS A 148 4.97 25.65 5.35
N GLN A 149 4.26 24.74 6.01
CA GLN A 149 4.85 23.62 6.75
C GLN A 149 5.57 22.63 5.82
N PHE A 150 4.99 22.33 4.66
CA PHE A 150 5.59 21.38 3.72
C PHE A 150 6.91 21.90 3.15
N TRP A 151 7.01 23.20 2.85
CA TRP A 151 8.22 23.79 2.27
C TRP A 151 9.22 24.39 3.26
N ASP A 152 8.85 24.54 4.54
CA ASP A 152 9.76 24.99 5.60
C ASP A 152 10.92 23.98 5.82
N PRO A 153 12.19 24.32 5.53
CA PRO A 153 13.32 23.38 5.64
C PRO A 153 13.49 22.74 7.02
N GLU A 154 13.08 23.43 8.09
CA GLU A 154 13.24 23.00 9.48
C GLU A 154 12.06 22.14 9.97
N HIS A 155 10.90 22.25 9.33
CA HIS A 155 9.71 21.52 9.75
C HIS A 155 9.72 20.07 9.26
N TRP A 156 9.95 19.12 10.16
CA TRP A 156 9.91 17.67 9.87
C TRP A 156 9.14 16.91 10.97
N PRO A 157 8.51 15.75 10.64
CA PRO A 157 8.45 15.11 9.33
C PRO A 157 7.56 15.87 8.34
N LYS A 158 7.83 15.72 7.03
CA LYS A 158 6.88 16.19 6.01
C LYS A 158 5.69 15.25 5.96
N HIS A 159 4.51 15.77 5.64
CA HIS A 159 3.31 14.99 5.45
C HIS A 159 2.84 15.17 4.01
N VAL A 160 2.83 14.08 3.24
CA VAL A 160 2.27 14.09 1.88
C VAL A 160 0.86 13.52 1.92
N LEU A 161 -0.09 14.20 1.30
CA LEU A 161 -1.46 13.70 1.17
C LEU A 161 -1.46 12.58 0.13
N ALA A 162 -2.04 11.44 0.49
CA ALA A 162 -2.31 10.33 -0.42
C ALA A 162 -3.82 10.11 -0.50
N ARG A 163 -4.34 10.11 -1.72
CA ARG A 163 -5.74 9.85 -2.02
C ARG A 163 -5.88 8.47 -2.62
N TYR A 164 -6.67 7.62 -1.96
CA TYR A 164 -7.00 6.28 -2.43
C TYR A 164 -8.39 6.30 -3.04
N THR A 165 -8.47 5.83 -4.28
CA THR A 165 -9.72 5.67 -5.03
C THR A 165 -9.84 4.24 -5.54
N TRP A 166 -11.07 3.74 -5.67
CA TRP A 166 -11.40 2.42 -6.19
C TRP A 166 -12.03 2.47 -7.58
#